data_AF-A0A6P2BGK3-F1
#
_entry.id   AF-A0A6P2BGK3-F1
#
_cell.length_a   1.000
_cell.length_b   1.000
_cell.length_c   1.000
_cell.angle_alpha   90.00
_cell.angle_beta   90.00
_cell.angle_gamma   90.00
#
_symmetry.space_group_name_H-M   'P 1'
#
loop_
_entity.id
_entity.type
_entity.pdbx_description
1 polymer ?
#
loop_
_entity_poly.entity_id
_entity_poly.type
_entity_poly.pdbx_seq_one_letter_code
_entity_poly.pdbx_strand_id
1 'polypeptide(L)'
;MHPSQPRALDDLLWLLPLGFGLVAVQHSGRLLPDSGVIIVWSVMTLLIGSGAFMRVRVRRRAWLEAYVAEGSPLRRWLRGGALLLLAHLLLAGGLAAVLFVSVLRLHAPVEVVLLLVSLLLLVGLRALATRTFRRHVSAHYLPESAWRFTLTLTFIVLCAALVSLAMWRPGPDFTQATLEQAAWHLAVREEAASPLLLQVLSIAAAFEGVSWWLAQHALPRLEWPLLQWLGWLLVVAKSALFVWAWLHCCVGTMLLPTLWKRPHATF
;
A
#
# COMPACT_ATOMS: atom_id res chain seq x y z
N MET A 1 10.75 -36.24 -5.99
CA MET A 1 11.34 -34.92 -5.67
C MET A 1 10.62 -34.34 -4.45
N HIS A 2 11.28 -34.40 -3.30
CA HIS A 2 10.73 -34.03 -1.99
C HIS A 2 10.30 -32.55 -1.93
N PRO A 3 9.26 -32.22 -1.14
CA PRO A 3 8.65 -30.90 -1.11
C PRO A 3 9.57 -29.91 -0.40
N SER A 4 10.10 -28.94 -1.15
CA SER A 4 10.81 -27.78 -0.61
C SER A 4 9.84 -26.90 0.21
N GLN A 5 9.66 -27.23 1.48
CA GLN A 5 8.95 -26.42 2.48
C GLN A 5 9.90 -25.86 3.56
N PRO A 6 10.76 -24.88 3.19
CA PRO A 6 11.16 -23.84 4.14
C PRO A 6 10.82 -22.40 3.69
N ARG A 7 9.98 -22.21 2.66
CA ARG A 7 9.70 -20.85 2.13
C ARG A 7 8.97 -19.92 3.11
N ALA A 8 8.13 -20.43 4.00
CA ALA A 8 7.32 -19.57 4.87
C ALA A 8 8.14 -18.88 5.97
N LEU A 9 9.12 -19.58 6.55
CA LEU A 9 10.03 -19.01 7.54
C LEU A 9 10.96 -17.99 6.88
N ASP A 10 11.52 -18.31 5.71
CA ASP A 10 12.33 -17.38 4.93
C ASP A 10 11.53 -16.11 4.59
N ASP A 11 10.32 -16.27 4.06
CA ASP A 11 9.39 -15.18 3.74
C ASP A 11 9.13 -14.29 4.97
N LEU A 12 8.90 -14.89 6.14
CA LEU A 12 8.69 -14.15 7.40
C LEU A 12 9.95 -13.39 7.83
N LEU A 13 11.13 -14.02 7.75
CA LEU A 13 12.41 -13.38 8.08
C LEU A 13 12.67 -12.14 7.22
N TRP A 14 12.28 -12.17 5.94
CA TRP A 14 12.38 -10.99 5.05
C TRP A 14 11.35 -9.90 5.36
N LEU A 15 10.23 -10.23 6.00
CA LEU A 15 9.22 -9.26 6.42
C LEU A 15 9.54 -8.61 7.78
N LEU A 16 10.35 -9.25 8.62
CA LEU A 16 10.72 -8.69 9.94
C LEU A 16 11.38 -7.29 9.83
N PRO A 17 12.39 -7.06 8.97
CA PRO A 17 12.97 -5.73 8.80
C PRO A 17 11.95 -4.68 8.37
N LEU A 18 10.94 -5.06 7.57
CA LEU A 18 9.87 -4.15 7.16
C LEU A 18 8.98 -3.79 8.35
N GLY A 19 8.62 -4.76 9.20
CA GLY A 19 7.85 -4.53 10.42
C GLY A 19 8.59 -3.63 11.41
N PHE A 20 9.89 -3.89 11.64
CA PHE A 20 10.73 -3.02 12.47
C PHE A 20 10.89 -1.63 11.86
N GLY A 21 11.11 -1.54 10.55
CA GLY A 21 11.20 -0.26 9.84
C GLY A 21 9.91 0.55 9.93
N LEU A 22 8.74 -0.10 9.83
CA LEU A 22 7.43 0.52 10.02
C LEU A 22 7.32 1.15 11.42
N VAL A 23 7.67 0.40 12.47
CA VAL A 23 7.63 0.89 13.86
C VAL A 23 8.63 2.03 14.07
N ALA A 24 9.84 1.90 13.54
CA ALA A 24 10.86 2.94 13.62
C ALA A 24 10.41 4.24 12.93
N VAL A 25 9.79 4.13 11.74
CA VAL A 25 9.21 5.27 11.03
C VAL A 25 8.05 5.87 11.80
N GLN A 26 7.14 5.06 12.34
CA GLN A 26 6.00 5.56 13.11
C GLN A 26 6.45 6.33 14.36
N HIS A 27 7.50 5.85 15.04
CA HIS A 27 8.00 6.48 16.27
C HIS A 27 8.91 7.68 16.02
N SER A 28 9.84 7.58 15.06
CA SER A 28 10.92 8.56 14.87
C SER A 28 10.82 9.36 13.58
N GLY A 29 9.87 9.03 12.70
CA GLY A 29 9.82 9.58 11.35
C GLY A 29 9.55 11.09 11.30
N ARG A 30 8.87 11.65 12.31
CA ARG A 30 8.67 13.10 12.45
C ARG A 30 9.96 13.86 12.78
N LEU A 31 10.97 13.18 13.34
CA LEU A 31 12.27 13.75 13.70
C LEU A 31 13.29 13.66 12.55
N LEU A 32 12.92 13.04 11.43
CA LEU A 32 13.84 12.87 10.31
C LEU A 32 14.13 14.22 9.63
N PRO A 33 15.40 14.50 9.29
CA PRO A 33 15.73 15.60 8.39
C PRO A 33 15.25 15.28 6.97
N ASP A 34 15.24 16.27 6.08
CA ASP A 34 14.79 16.12 4.69
C ASP A 34 15.47 14.95 3.97
N SER A 35 16.77 14.76 4.18
CA SER A 35 17.53 13.63 3.60
C SER A 35 17.00 12.28 4.09
N GLY A 36 16.69 12.15 5.38
CA GLY A 36 16.11 10.94 5.95
C GLY A 36 14.74 10.63 5.38
N VAL A 37 13.90 11.66 5.23
CA VAL A 37 12.57 11.55 4.61
C VAL A 37 12.69 11.05 3.17
N ILE A 38 13.58 11.65 2.37
CA ILE A 38 13.82 11.24 0.98
C ILE A 38 14.33 9.81 0.90
N ILE A 39 15.24 9.39 1.78
CA ILE A 39 15.77 8.02 1.82
C ILE A 39 14.64 7.03 2.12
N VAL A 40 13.87 7.25 3.18
CA VAL A 40 12.76 6.34 3.56
C VAL A 40 11.72 6.26 2.45
N TRP A 41 11.31 7.40 1.90
CA TRP A 41 10.38 7.44 0.77
C TRP A 41 10.92 6.72 -0.46
N SER A 42 12.20 6.89 -0.79
CA SER A 42 12.85 6.21 -1.92
C SER A 42 12.90 4.71 -1.72
N VAL A 43 13.24 4.25 -0.51
CA VAL A 43 13.24 2.82 -0.17
C VAL A 43 11.84 2.23 -0.33
N MET A 44 10.81 2.87 0.22
CA MET A 44 9.42 2.43 0.08
C MET A 44 8.97 2.42 -1.38
N THR A 45 9.35 3.43 -2.16
CA THR A 45 9.08 3.52 -3.60
C THR A 45 9.70 2.35 -4.36
N LEU A 46 10.96 2.02 -4.07
CA LEU A 46 11.65 0.89 -4.72
C LEU A 46 11.04 -0.45 -4.32
N LEU A 47 10.63 -0.62 -3.06
CA LEU A 47 9.94 -1.82 -2.60
C LEU A 47 8.59 -2.00 -3.31
N ILE A 48 7.72 -0.98 -3.27
CA ILE A 48 6.41 -1.02 -3.94
C ILE A 48 6.58 -1.21 -5.45
N GLY A 49 7.50 -0.47 -6.06
CA GLY A 49 7.78 -0.48 -7.49
C GLY A 49 8.32 -1.82 -7.99
N SER A 50 9.28 -2.42 -7.28
CA SER A 50 9.86 -3.72 -7.65
C SER A 50 8.81 -4.83 -7.71
N GLY A 51 7.91 -4.89 -6.73
CA GLY A 51 6.84 -5.88 -6.68
C GLY A 51 5.77 -5.68 -7.76
N ALA A 52 5.39 -4.43 -8.04
CA ALA A 52 4.44 -4.10 -9.11
C ALA A 52 5.02 -4.38 -10.50
N PHE A 53 6.27 -3.94 -10.74
CA PHE A 53 6.94 -4.03 -12.04
C PHE A 53 7.14 -5.47 -12.51
N MET A 54 7.52 -6.39 -11.60
CA MET A 54 7.68 -7.80 -11.95
C MET A 54 6.37 -8.44 -12.43
N ARG A 55 5.26 -8.19 -11.72
CA ARG A 55 3.95 -8.75 -12.08
C ARG A 55 3.41 -8.19 -13.38
N VAL A 56 3.57 -6.89 -13.59
CA VAL A 56 3.14 -6.24 -14.86
C VAL A 56 3.96 -6.75 -16.03
N ARG A 57 5.26 -6.94 -15.87
CA ARG A 57 6.09 -7.56 -16.92
C ARG A 57 5.61 -8.97 -17.29
N VAL A 58 5.28 -9.81 -16.32
CA VAL A 58 4.80 -11.18 -16.59
C VAL A 58 3.48 -11.15 -17.35
N ARG A 59 2.50 -10.37 -16.88
CA ARG A 59 1.19 -10.22 -17.56
C ARG A 59 1.35 -9.65 -18.97
N ARG A 60 2.22 -8.66 -19.13
CA ARG A 60 2.43 -8.00 -20.42
C ARG A 60 3.12 -8.92 -21.42
N ARG A 61 4.07 -9.77 -20.98
CA ARG A 61 4.68 -10.80 -21.84
C ARG A 61 3.65 -11.80 -22.32
N ALA A 62 2.83 -12.33 -21.42
CA ALA A 62 1.74 -13.24 -21.78
C ALA A 62 0.73 -12.60 -22.75
N TRP A 63 0.38 -11.32 -22.53
CA TRP A 63 -0.50 -10.59 -23.44
C TRP A 63 0.14 -10.33 -24.82
N LEU A 64 1.41 -9.93 -24.86
CA LEU A 64 2.11 -9.72 -26.12
C LEU A 64 2.29 -11.01 -26.92
N GLU A 65 2.52 -12.14 -26.25
CA GLU A 65 2.60 -13.45 -26.89
C GLU A 65 1.24 -13.90 -27.44
N ALA A 66 0.14 -13.59 -26.76
CA ALA A 66 -1.20 -13.98 -27.19
C ALA A 66 -1.80 -13.08 -28.29
N TYR A 67 -1.50 -11.77 -28.29
CA TYR A 67 -2.24 -10.79 -29.10
C TYR A 67 -1.41 -10.02 -30.13
N VAL A 68 -0.07 -10.08 -30.09
CA VAL A 68 0.79 -9.28 -30.98
C VAL A 68 1.64 -10.16 -31.86
N ALA A 69 1.49 -10.00 -33.19
CA ALA A 69 2.31 -10.69 -34.19
C ALA A 69 3.81 -10.47 -33.93
N GLU A 70 4.61 -11.53 -34.10
CA GLU A 70 6.00 -11.58 -33.63
C GLU A 70 6.91 -10.50 -34.22
N GLY A 71 6.60 -10.01 -35.43
CA GLY A 71 7.35 -8.98 -36.17
C GLY A 71 6.90 -7.53 -35.96
N SER A 72 5.84 -7.27 -35.19
CA SER A 72 5.30 -5.90 -35.07
C SER A 72 6.23 -4.97 -34.28
N PRO A 73 6.51 -3.73 -34.75
CA PRO A 73 7.28 -2.74 -34.00
C PRO A 73 6.61 -2.33 -32.68
N LEU A 74 5.28 -2.48 -32.58
CA LEU A 74 4.53 -2.31 -31.33
C LEU A 74 5.03 -3.25 -30.23
N ARG A 75 5.50 -4.46 -30.57
CA ARG A 75 6.07 -5.40 -29.61
C ARG A 75 7.36 -4.88 -28.96
N ARG A 76 8.16 -4.07 -29.67
CA ARG A 76 9.38 -3.45 -29.12
C ARG A 76 9.04 -2.32 -28.14
N TRP A 77 8.10 -1.44 -28.50
CA TRP A 77 7.71 -0.32 -27.64
C TRP A 77 6.92 -0.80 -26.39
N LEU A 78 6.07 -1.82 -26.57
CA LEU A 78 5.23 -2.38 -25.51
C LEU A 78 5.93 -3.49 -24.68
N ARG A 79 7.19 -3.85 -24.94
CA ARG A 79 7.86 -4.93 -24.17
C ARG A 79 8.25 -4.56 -22.73
N GLY A 80 8.22 -3.26 -22.40
CA GLY A 80 8.51 -2.76 -21.04
C GLY A 80 9.79 -1.94 -20.95
N GLY A 81 9.90 -0.90 -21.77
CA GLY A 81 11.03 0.05 -21.74
C GLY A 81 10.98 1.05 -20.58
N ALA A 82 11.88 2.04 -20.62
CA ALA A 82 12.06 3.06 -19.59
C ALA A 82 10.77 3.80 -19.21
N LEU A 83 9.86 4.03 -20.15
CA LEU A 83 8.58 4.69 -19.89
C LEU A 83 7.67 3.87 -18.96
N LEU A 84 7.64 2.53 -19.11
CA LEU A 84 6.86 1.67 -18.22
C LEU A 84 7.44 1.71 -16.80
N LEU A 85 8.77 1.67 -16.69
CA LEU A 85 9.46 1.78 -15.42
C LEU A 85 9.18 3.13 -14.76
N LEU A 86 9.31 4.24 -15.50
CA LEU A 86 9.03 5.58 -15.01
C LEU A 86 7.59 5.72 -14.52
N ALA A 87 6.61 5.27 -15.30
CA ALA A 87 5.20 5.31 -14.91
C ALA A 87 4.95 4.50 -13.62
N HIS A 88 5.58 3.33 -13.48
CA HIS A 88 5.47 2.52 -12.27
C HIS A 88 6.19 3.12 -11.07
N LEU A 89 7.34 3.77 -11.29
CA LEU A 89 8.06 4.48 -10.23
C LEU A 89 7.28 5.71 -9.74
N LEU A 90 6.62 6.45 -10.64
CA LEU A 90 5.74 7.56 -10.26
C LEU A 90 4.54 7.07 -9.44
N LEU A 91 3.87 6.00 -9.90
CA LEU A 91 2.76 5.40 -9.16
C LEU A 91 3.22 4.83 -7.81
N ALA A 92 4.36 4.13 -7.78
CA ALA A 92 4.95 3.61 -6.56
C ALA A 92 5.37 4.73 -5.60
N GLY A 93 5.88 5.85 -6.13
CA GLY A 93 6.25 7.03 -5.36
C GLY A 93 5.04 7.69 -4.70
N GLY A 94 3.92 7.79 -5.44
CA GLY A 94 2.64 8.25 -4.90
C GLY A 94 2.11 7.32 -3.80
N LEU A 95 2.09 6.00 -4.05
CA LEU A 95 1.68 5.02 -3.03
C LEU A 95 2.62 5.02 -1.81
N ALA A 96 3.92 5.17 -2.01
CA ALA A 96 4.91 5.27 -0.94
C ALA A 96 4.69 6.53 -0.09
N ALA A 97 4.38 7.66 -0.72
CA ALA A 97 4.04 8.89 0.00
C ALA A 97 2.76 8.71 0.84
N VAL A 98 1.72 8.09 0.27
CA VAL A 98 0.50 7.75 1.01
C VAL A 98 0.82 6.84 2.19
N LEU A 99 1.57 5.76 1.97
CA LEU A 99 1.96 4.82 3.02
C LEU A 99 2.76 5.54 4.12
N PHE A 100 3.75 6.34 3.75
CA PHE A 100 4.60 7.06 4.69
C PHE A 100 3.79 8.03 5.56
N VAL A 101 2.97 8.87 4.94
CA VAL A 101 2.08 9.80 5.65
C VAL A 101 1.08 9.07 6.55
N SER A 102 0.46 8.00 6.05
CA SER A 102 -0.48 7.21 6.86
C SER A 102 0.18 6.54 8.04
N VAL A 103 1.42 6.04 7.90
CA VAL A 103 2.20 5.42 9.00
C VAL A 103 2.51 6.44 10.10
N LEU A 104 2.92 7.66 9.73
CA LEU A 104 3.20 8.75 10.68
C LEU A 104 1.95 9.28 11.40
N ARG A 105 0.77 8.98 10.85
CA ARG A 105 -0.53 9.37 11.38
C ARG A 105 -1.30 8.16 11.95
N LEU A 106 -0.61 7.06 12.24
CA LEU A 106 -1.16 5.99 13.07
C LEU A 106 -1.21 6.47 14.52
N HIS A 107 -2.41 6.55 15.08
CA HIS A 107 -2.64 7.11 16.40
C HIS A 107 -2.70 6.04 17.48
N ALA A 108 -3.20 4.84 17.14
CA ALA A 108 -3.46 3.80 18.12
C ALA A 108 -2.48 2.63 17.97
N PRO A 109 -1.96 2.07 19.08
CA PRO A 109 -1.05 0.92 19.02
C PRO A 109 -1.70 -0.28 18.32
N VAL A 110 -3.03 -0.40 18.42
CA VAL A 110 -3.80 -1.46 17.74
C VAL A 110 -3.63 -1.43 16.21
N GLU A 111 -3.47 -0.26 15.58
CA GLU A 111 -3.26 -0.18 14.13
C GLU A 111 -1.91 -0.75 13.73
N VAL A 112 -0.85 -0.42 14.49
CA VAL A 112 0.49 -0.96 14.27
C VAL A 112 0.46 -2.48 14.46
N VAL A 113 -0.20 -2.97 15.52
CA VAL A 113 -0.39 -4.40 15.76
C VAL A 113 -1.12 -5.06 14.58
N LEU A 114 -2.18 -4.46 14.05
CA LEU A 114 -2.89 -4.99 12.87
C LEU A 114 -1.97 -5.11 11.65
N LEU A 115 -1.10 -4.13 11.40
CA LEU A 115 -0.13 -4.18 10.31
C LEU A 115 0.89 -5.30 10.53
N LEU A 116 1.39 -5.47 11.75
CA LEU A 116 2.32 -6.57 12.07
C LEU A 116 1.64 -7.94 11.95
N VAL A 117 0.42 -8.09 12.46
CA VAL A 117 -0.38 -9.32 12.32
C VAL A 117 -0.67 -9.62 10.86
N SER A 118 -0.87 -8.59 10.02
CA SER A 118 -1.08 -8.79 8.59
C SER A 118 0.11 -9.46 7.89
N LEU A 119 1.34 -9.32 8.41
CA LEU A 119 2.51 -10.03 7.89
C LEU A 119 2.37 -11.55 8.08
N LEU A 120 1.95 -11.96 9.28
CA LEU A 120 1.68 -13.37 9.61
C LEU A 120 0.52 -13.90 8.77
N LEU A 121 -0.54 -13.10 8.65
CA LEU A 121 -1.70 -13.44 7.83
C LEU A 121 -1.30 -13.65 6.36
N LEU A 122 -0.47 -12.77 5.81
CA LEU A 122 -0.01 -12.85 4.43
C LEU A 122 0.84 -14.10 4.17
N VAL A 123 1.79 -14.43 5.05
CA VAL A 123 2.60 -15.65 4.96
C VAL A 123 1.72 -16.91 5.12
N GLY A 124 0.84 -16.92 6.12
CA GLY A 124 -0.05 -18.05 6.42
C GLY A 124 -1.03 -18.33 5.29
N LEU A 125 -1.71 -17.29 4.79
CA LEU A 125 -2.64 -17.39 3.67
C LEU A 125 -1.91 -17.78 2.37
N ARG A 126 -0.69 -17.28 2.13
CA ARG A 126 0.09 -17.68 0.95
C ARG A 126 0.45 -19.15 0.98
N ALA A 127 0.89 -19.65 2.14
CA ALA A 127 1.20 -21.06 2.32
C ALA A 127 -0.05 -21.94 2.13
N LEU A 128 -1.18 -21.52 2.70
CA LEU A 128 -2.47 -22.21 2.56
C LEU A 128 -2.95 -22.22 1.11
N ALA A 129 -3.00 -21.06 0.45
CA ALA A 129 -3.43 -20.93 -0.94
C ALA A 129 -2.57 -21.76 -1.88
N THR A 130 -1.25 -21.75 -1.68
CA THR A 130 -0.30 -22.59 -2.44
C THR A 130 -0.61 -24.07 -2.26
N ARG A 131 -0.91 -24.53 -1.03
CA ARG A 131 -1.24 -25.94 -0.76
C ARG A 131 -2.58 -26.34 -1.39
N THR A 132 -3.61 -25.48 -1.28
CA THR A 132 -4.96 -25.76 -1.77
C THR A 132 -5.05 -25.71 -3.30
N PHE A 133 -4.40 -24.72 -3.93
CA PHE A 133 -4.46 -24.55 -5.39
C PHE A 133 -3.56 -25.51 -6.16
N ARG A 134 -2.57 -26.16 -5.53
CA ARG A 134 -1.74 -27.20 -6.17
C ARG A 134 -2.54 -28.34 -6.78
N ARG A 135 -3.75 -28.61 -6.25
CA ARG A 135 -4.63 -29.66 -6.75
C ARG A 135 -5.50 -29.23 -7.93
N HIS A 136 -5.67 -27.92 -8.16
CA HIS A 136 -6.69 -27.38 -9.06
C HIS A 136 -6.14 -26.43 -10.14
N VAL A 137 -4.92 -25.91 -9.97
CA VAL A 137 -4.32 -24.90 -10.85
C VAL A 137 -3.04 -25.45 -11.45
N SER A 138 -2.80 -25.18 -12.73
CA SER A 138 -1.56 -25.57 -13.39
C SER A 138 -0.34 -24.99 -12.66
N ALA A 139 0.76 -25.74 -12.64
CA ALA A 139 1.98 -25.36 -11.92
C ALA A 139 2.53 -23.99 -12.37
N HIS A 140 2.26 -23.59 -13.62
CA HIS A 140 2.68 -22.32 -14.19
C HIS A 140 1.94 -21.12 -13.59
N TYR A 141 0.62 -21.21 -13.37
CA TYR A 141 -0.20 -20.11 -12.84
C TYR A 141 -0.35 -20.10 -11.32
N LEU A 142 0.01 -21.21 -10.68
CA LEU A 142 -0.07 -21.38 -9.23
C LEU A 142 0.48 -20.20 -8.40
N PRO A 143 1.70 -19.66 -8.65
CA PRO A 143 2.23 -18.57 -7.84
C PRO A 143 1.43 -17.27 -7.97
N GLU A 144 0.94 -16.94 -9.18
CA GLU A 144 0.14 -15.72 -9.40
C GLU A 144 -1.27 -15.88 -8.79
N SER A 145 -1.88 -17.05 -8.94
CA SER A 145 -3.19 -17.34 -8.34
C SER A 145 -3.14 -17.30 -6.81
N ALA A 146 -2.10 -17.90 -6.21
CA ALA A 146 -1.88 -17.83 -4.77
C ALA A 146 -1.70 -16.38 -4.30
N TRP A 147 -0.89 -15.58 -5.00
CA TRP A 147 -0.69 -14.17 -4.67
C TRP A 147 -1.96 -13.34 -4.76
N ARG A 148 -2.73 -13.50 -5.85
CA ARG A 148 -4.01 -12.80 -6.02
C ARG A 148 -4.97 -13.12 -4.88
N PHE A 149 -5.15 -14.40 -4.57
CA PHE A 149 -6.03 -14.81 -3.47
C PHE A 149 -5.57 -14.25 -2.12
N THR A 150 -4.29 -14.42 -1.79
CA THR A 150 -3.72 -13.96 -0.53
C THR A 150 -3.83 -12.44 -0.37
N LEU A 151 -3.48 -11.67 -1.41
CA LEU A 151 -3.54 -10.22 -1.35
C LEU A 151 -4.98 -9.72 -1.25
N THR A 152 -5.90 -10.28 -2.02
CA THR A 152 -7.32 -9.90 -1.95
C THR A 152 -7.89 -10.20 -0.56
N LEU A 153 -7.66 -11.39 -0.02
CA LEU A 153 -8.19 -11.77 1.29
C LEU A 153 -7.56 -10.93 2.42
N THR A 154 -6.24 -10.74 2.40
CA THR A 154 -5.55 -9.89 3.39
C THR A 154 -6.02 -8.45 3.29
N PHE A 155 -6.21 -7.93 2.07
CA PHE A 155 -6.75 -6.59 1.83
C PHE A 155 -8.15 -6.44 2.42
N ILE A 156 -9.06 -7.37 2.15
CA ILE A 156 -10.43 -7.32 2.66
C ILE A 156 -10.42 -7.33 4.19
N VAL A 157 -9.71 -8.27 4.80
CA VAL A 157 -9.64 -8.41 6.26
C VAL A 157 -9.05 -7.16 6.91
N LEU A 158 -7.91 -6.67 6.41
CA LEU A 158 -7.23 -5.52 7.00
C LEU A 158 -7.99 -4.21 6.76
N CYS A 159 -8.57 -4.03 5.56
CA CYS A 159 -9.41 -2.87 5.27
C CYS A 159 -10.66 -2.86 6.13
N ALA A 160 -11.34 -3.99 6.29
CA ALA A 160 -12.50 -4.11 7.17
C ALA A 160 -12.13 -3.77 8.62
N ALA A 161 -11.03 -4.33 9.14
CA ALA A 161 -10.56 -4.05 10.50
C ALA A 161 -10.23 -2.56 10.72
N LEU A 162 -9.55 -1.92 9.77
CA LEU A 162 -9.21 -0.49 9.88
C LEU A 162 -10.44 0.41 9.73
N VAL A 163 -11.36 0.10 8.83
CA VAL A 163 -12.63 0.84 8.70
C VAL A 163 -13.46 0.69 9.98
N SER A 164 -13.58 -0.53 10.52
CA SER A 164 -14.24 -0.76 11.80
C SER A 164 -13.57 0.04 12.92
N LEU A 165 -12.24 0.07 13.02
CA LEU A 165 -11.57 0.92 14.00
C LEU A 165 -11.84 2.41 13.79
N ALA A 166 -11.86 2.87 12.53
CA ALA A 166 -12.13 4.27 12.20
C ALA A 166 -13.54 4.70 12.63
N MET A 167 -14.53 3.81 12.54
CA MET A 167 -15.91 4.11 12.98
C MET A 167 -16.03 4.36 14.49
N TRP A 168 -15.14 3.80 15.30
CA TRP A 168 -15.20 3.90 16.76
C TRP A 168 -14.30 5.02 17.30
N ARG A 169 -13.65 5.77 16.42
CA ARG A 169 -12.78 6.88 16.83
C ARG A 169 -13.60 8.12 17.14
N PRO A 170 -13.41 8.74 18.31
CA PRO A 170 -13.96 10.07 18.56
C PRO A 170 -13.30 11.06 17.61
N GLY A 171 -14.12 11.70 16.77
CA GLY A 171 -13.69 12.74 15.84
C GLY A 171 -13.78 14.15 16.45
N PRO A 172 -13.04 15.13 15.91
CA PRO A 172 -13.20 16.53 16.30
C PRO A 172 -14.61 17.04 15.95
N ASP A 173 -15.23 17.79 16.85
CA ASP A 173 -16.50 18.47 16.59
C ASP A 173 -16.24 19.80 15.86
N PHE A 174 -16.71 19.89 14.61
CA PHE A 174 -16.64 21.06 13.76
C PHE A 174 -18.02 21.68 13.51
N THR A 175 -19.08 21.28 14.21
CA THR A 175 -20.45 21.76 13.96
C THR A 175 -20.63 23.27 14.00
N GLN A 176 -19.76 24.00 14.71
CA GLN A 176 -19.74 25.46 14.78
C GLN A 176 -18.58 26.11 14.01
N ALA A 177 -17.76 25.33 13.32
CA ALA A 177 -16.57 25.80 12.61
C ALA A 177 -16.84 26.04 11.12
N THR A 178 -16.17 27.02 10.55
CA THR A 178 -16.11 27.21 9.09
C THR A 178 -15.21 26.15 8.43
N LEU A 179 -15.35 25.94 7.12
CA LEU A 179 -14.51 25.02 6.35
C LEU A 179 -13.01 25.35 6.50
N GLU A 180 -12.67 26.63 6.40
CA GLU A 180 -11.29 27.11 6.57
C GLU A 180 -10.77 26.79 7.96
N GLN A 181 -11.54 27.08 9.01
CA GLN A 181 -11.17 26.75 10.39
C GLN A 181 -10.97 25.25 10.58
N ALA A 182 -11.82 24.39 10.01
CA ALA A 182 -11.67 22.94 10.12
C ALA A 182 -10.39 22.42 9.43
N ALA A 183 -10.09 22.94 8.23
CA ALA A 183 -8.87 22.60 7.50
C ALA A 183 -7.61 23.07 8.26
N TRP A 184 -7.61 24.31 8.75
CA TRP A 184 -6.48 24.89 9.45
C TRP A 184 -6.25 24.28 10.83
N HIS A 185 -7.34 23.93 11.54
CA HIS A 185 -7.26 23.37 12.89
C HIS A 185 -6.44 22.07 12.94
N LEU A 186 -6.58 21.20 11.93
CA LEU A 186 -5.78 19.99 11.86
C LEU A 186 -4.41 20.23 11.23
N ALA A 187 -4.28 21.12 10.25
CA ALA A 187 -3.02 21.43 9.59
C ALA A 187 -1.96 22.02 10.53
N VAL A 188 -2.35 22.94 11.42
CA VAL A 188 -1.44 23.64 12.35
C VAL A 188 -0.94 22.73 13.49
N ARG A 189 -1.63 21.61 13.76
CA ARG A 189 -1.23 20.64 14.80
C ARG A 189 -0.19 19.64 14.34
N GLU A 190 0.11 19.59 13.05
CA GLU A 190 1.14 18.70 12.55
C GLU A 190 2.52 19.28 12.84
N GLU A 191 3.40 18.44 13.38
CA GLU A 191 4.79 18.80 13.69
C GLU A 191 5.73 17.79 13.01
N ALA A 192 6.79 18.33 12.38
CA ALA A 192 7.88 17.56 11.81
C ALA A 192 9.16 18.42 11.72
N ALA A 193 10.32 17.79 11.91
CA ALA A 193 11.62 18.44 11.79
C ALA A 193 11.95 18.81 10.33
N SER A 194 11.46 18.01 9.38
CA SER A 194 11.61 18.26 7.94
C SER A 194 10.52 19.23 7.44
N PRO A 195 10.88 20.37 6.82
CA PRO A 195 9.90 21.29 6.23
C PRO A 195 9.10 20.65 5.10
N LEU A 196 9.71 19.77 4.30
CA LEU A 196 9.01 19.02 3.26
C LEU A 196 7.94 18.10 3.87
N LEU A 197 8.31 17.35 4.90
CA LEU A 197 7.39 16.46 5.59
C LEU A 197 6.26 17.23 6.26
N LEU A 198 6.58 18.36 6.90
CA LEU A 198 5.59 19.23 7.53
C LEU A 198 4.54 19.70 6.52
N GLN A 199 4.95 20.12 5.32
CA GLN A 199 4.02 20.52 4.26
C GLN A 199 3.11 19.38 3.82
N VAL A 200 3.67 18.17 3.62
CA VAL A 200 2.86 17.03 3.19
C VAL A 200 1.89 16.60 4.28
N LEU A 201 2.33 16.57 5.55
CA LEU A 201 1.49 16.24 6.69
C LEU A 201 0.37 17.27 6.89
N SER A 202 0.68 18.56 6.79
CA SER A 202 -0.30 19.64 6.96
C SER A 202 -1.35 19.63 5.84
N ILE A 203 -0.96 19.37 4.59
CA ILE A 203 -1.90 19.16 3.47
C ILE A 203 -2.80 17.96 3.76
N ALA A 204 -2.23 16.83 4.17
CA ALA A 204 -2.99 15.62 4.47
C ALA A 204 -3.97 15.84 5.65
N ALA A 205 -3.56 16.60 6.66
CA ALA A 205 -4.38 16.97 7.80
C ALA A 205 -5.49 17.97 7.40
N ALA A 206 -5.20 18.94 6.52
CA ALA A 206 -6.19 19.86 5.97
C ALA A 206 -7.29 19.10 5.21
N PHE A 207 -6.92 18.15 4.34
CA PHE A 207 -7.89 17.29 3.64
C PHE A 207 -8.76 16.48 4.61
N GLU A 208 -8.20 16.03 5.72
CA GLU A 208 -8.95 15.35 6.77
C GLU A 208 -9.91 16.29 7.50
N GLY A 209 -9.50 17.54 7.77
CA GLY A 209 -10.36 18.56 8.37
C GLY A 209 -11.55 18.90 7.47
N VAL A 210 -11.30 19.05 6.17
CA VAL A 210 -12.33 19.21 5.14
C VAL A 210 -13.27 18.00 5.12
N SER A 211 -12.73 16.78 5.20
CA SER A 211 -13.53 15.54 5.21
C SER A 211 -14.44 15.46 6.43
N TRP A 212 -13.94 15.79 7.61
CA TRP A 212 -14.73 15.83 8.85
C TRP A 212 -15.80 16.93 8.83
N TRP A 213 -15.45 18.12 8.33
CA TRP A 213 -16.40 19.22 8.20
C TRP A 213 -17.54 18.87 7.24
N LEU A 214 -17.21 18.29 6.07
CA LEU A 214 -18.19 17.77 5.12
C LEU A 214 -19.04 16.66 5.75
N ALA A 215 -18.43 15.78 6.55
CA ALA A 215 -19.14 14.72 7.24
C ALA A 215 -20.20 15.23 8.23
N GLN A 216 -19.95 16.37 8.88
CA GLN A 216 -20.87 16.92 9.87
C GLN A 216 -21.89 17.91 9.27
N HIS A 217 -21.54 18.62 8.21
CA HIS A 217 -22.43 19.62 7.60
C HIS A 217 -23.24 19.10 6.42
N ALA A 218 -22.66 18.24 5.59
CA ALA A 218 -23.31 17.73 4.39
C ALA A 218 -24.10 16.44 4.67
N LEU A 219 -23.51 15.44 5.36
CA LEU A 219 -24.22 14.16 5.52
C LEU A 219 -25.56 14.21 6.29
N PRO A 220 -25.71 15.00 7.39
CA PRO A 220 -26.96 15.01 8.16
C PRO A 220 -28.10 15.80 7.52
N ARG A 221 -27.79 16.79 6.67
CA ARG A 221 -28.77 17.72 6.10
C ARG A 221 -29.22 17.33 4.69
N LEU A 222 -28.51 16.42 4.03
CA LEU A 222 -28.89 15.95 2.72
C LEU A 222 -29.86 14.79 2.82
N GLU A 223 -31.08 15.00 2.34
CA GLU A 223 -32.06 13.94 2.03
C GLU A 223 -31.57 12.99 0.92
N TRP A 224 -30.40 13.27 0.33
CA TRP A 224 -29.88 12.58 -0.83
C TRP A 224 -28.97 11.41 -0.40
N PRO A 225 -29.43 10.16 -0.50
CA PRO A 225 -28.67 9.00 -0.02
C PRO A 225 -27.30 8.86 -0.70
N LEU A 226 -27.15 9.37 -1.92
CA LEU A 226 -25.90 9.32 -2.69
C LEU A 226 -24.73 10.04 -1.99
N LEU A 227 -24.97 11.18 -1.33
CA LEU A 227 -23.89 11.93 -0.68
C LEU A 227 -23.41 11.26 0.61
N GLN A 228 -24.30 10.57 1.32
CA GLN A 228 -23.92 9.74 2.46
C GLN A 228 -23.03 8.57 2.03
N TRP A 229 -23.38 7.92 0.92
CA TRP A 229 -22.54 6.89 0.31
C TRP A 229 -21.16 7.42 -0.11
N LEU A 230 -21.07 8.63 -0.65
CA LEU A 230 -19.79 9.26 -0.99
C LEU A 230 -18.89 9.48 0.23
N GLY A 231 -19.45 9.92 1.36
CA GLY A 231 -18.69 10.07 2.61
C GLY A 231 -18.09 8.75 3.10
N TRP A 232 -18.90 7.69 3.11
CA TRP A 232 -18.43 6.33 3.45
C TRP A 232 -17.40 5.80 2.45
N LEU A 233 -17.63 6.05 1.15
CA LEU A 233 -16.72 5.65 0.09
C LEU A 233 -15.35 6.32 0.24
N LEU A 234 -15.30 7.57 0.71
CA LEU A 234 -14.03 8.26 0.99
C LEU A 234 -13.26 7.61 2.14
N VAL A 235 -13.94 7.28 3.25
CA VAL A 235 -13.32 6.59 4.41
C VAL A 235 -12.79 5.21 4.01
N VAL A 236 -13.59 4.47 3.25
CA VAL A 236 -13.19 3.17 2.70
C VAL A 236 -12.03 3.34 1.72
N ALA A 237 -12.07 4.34 0.83
CA ALA A 237 -11.00 4.61 -0.14
C ALA A 237 -9.68 4.97 0.54
N LYS A 238 -9.67 5.78 1.61
CA LYS A 238 -8.47 6.10 2.39
C LYS A 238 -7.86 4.84 3.00
N SER A 239 -8.68 4.03 3.67
CA SER A 239 -8.25 2.78 4.31
C SER A 239 -7.77 1.76 3.28
N ALA A 240 -8.50 1.62 2.17
CA ALA A 240 -8.16 0.78 1.03
C ALA A 240 -6.81 1.20 0.42
N LEU A 241 -6.60 2.49 0.14
CA LEU A 241 -5.37 2.96 -0.47
C LEU A 241 -4.15 2.73 0.43
N PHE A 242 -4.31 2.97 1.73
CA PHE A 242 -3.29 2.67 2.73
C PHE A 242 -2.94 1.18 2.78
N VAL A 243 -3.95 0.31 2.90
CA VAL A 243 -3.77 -1.15 2.92
C VAL A 243 -3.14 -1.64 1.62
N TRP A 244 -3.58 -1.11 0.49
CA TRP A 244 -3.03 -1.44 -0.82
C TRP A 244 -1.54 -1.12 -0.90
N ALA A 245 -1.15 0.10 -0.47
CA ALA A 245 0.25 0.52 -0.46
C ALA A 245 1.10 -0.36 0.48
N TRP A 246 0.58 -0.66 1.67
CA TRP A 246 1.23 -1.54 2.65
C TRP A 246 1.47 -2.94 2.08
N LEU A 247 0.43 -3.58 1.52
CA LEU A 247 0.55 -4.91 0.94
C LEU A 247 1.49 -4.95 -0.25
N HIS A 248 1.50 -3.91 -1.09
CA HIS A 248 2.48 -3.81 -2.17
C HIS A 248 3.92 -3.70 -1.66
N CYS A 249 4.15 -2.98 -0.56
CA CYS A 249 5.44 -2.90 0.09
C CYS A 249 5.89 -4.28 0.60
N CYS A 250 5.00 -5.01 1.29
CA CYS A 250 5.25 -6.38 1.76
C CYS A 250 5.57 -7.35 0.63
N VAL A 251 4.89 -7.24 -0.52
CA VAL A 251 5.22 -8.10 -1.67
C VAL A 251 6.59 -7.73 -2.26
N GLY A 252 6.90 -6.43 -2.32
CA GLY A 252 8.21 -5.94 -2.75
C GLY A 252 9.35 -6.54 -1.94
N THR A 253 9.24 -6.53 -0.61
CA THR A 253 10.25 -7.09 0.29
C THR A 253 10.40 -8.59 0.14
N MET A 254 9.30 -9.34 -0.02
CA MET A 254 9.37 -10.79 -0.24
C MET A 254 9.93 -11.18 -1.61
N LEU A 255 9.86 -10.28 -2.61
CA LEU A 255 10.41 -10.51 -3.93
C LEU A 255 11.89 -10.10 -4.05
N LEU A 256 12.39 -9.25 -3.16
CA LEU A 256 13.78 -8.77 -3.14
C LEU A 256 14.83 -9.88 -3.24
N PRO A 257 14.72 -11.00 -2.49
CA PRO A 257 15.71 -12.08 -2.54
C PRO A 257 15.75 -12.78 -3.89
N THR A 258 14.61 -12.83 -4.58
CA THR A 258 14.51 -13.45 -5.92
C THR A 258 15.15 -12.58 -6.99
N LEU A 259 15.12 -11.25 -6.81
CA LEU A 259 15.80 -10.29 -7.69
C LEU A 259 17.31 -10.35 -7.47
N TRP A 260 17.75 -10.41 -6.21
CA TRP A 260 19.17 -10.49 -5.86
C TRP A 260 19.84 -11.76 -6.39
N LYS A 261 19.13 -12.90 -6.39
CA LYS A 261 19.66 -14.18 -6.88
C LYS A 261 19.66 -14.33 -8.41
N ARG A 262 19.06 -13.40 -9.16
CA ARG A 262 19.06 -13.41 -10.64
C ARG A 262 19.64 -12.11 -11.24
N PRO A 263 20.89 -11.74 -10.94
CA PRO A 263 21.49 -10.53 -11.54
C PRO A 263 21.94 -10.76 -12.99
N HIS A 264 22.12 -12.02 -13.44
CA HIS A 264 22.80 -12.35 -14.71
C HIS A 264 22.06 -13.33 -15.62
N ALA A 265 20.75 -13.54 -15.44
CA ALA A 265 19.97 -14.03 -16.57
C ALA A 265 19.82 -12.86 -17.54
N THR A 266 20.84 -12.64 -18.37
CA THR A 266 20.70 -11.93 -19.63
C THR A 266 19.48 -12.53 -20.34
N PHE A 267 18.43 -11.72 -20.41
CA PHE A 267 17.20 -11.95 -21.16
C PHE A 267 17.23 -11.08 -22.40
#